data_AF-A0A9D5M6K3-F1
#
_entry.id   AF-A0A9D5M6K3-F1
#
_cell.length_a   1.000
_cell.length_b   1.000
_cell.length_c   1.000
_cell.angle_alpha   90.00
_cell.angle_beta   90.00
_cell.angle_gamma   90.00
#
_symmetry.space_group_name_H-M   'P 1'
#
loop_
_entity.id
_entity.type
_entity.pdbx_description
1 polymer ?
#
loop_
_entity_poly.entity_id
_entity_poly.type
_entity_poly.pdbx_seq_one_letter_code
_entity_poly.pdbx_strand_id
1 'polypeptide(L)'
;MRKKWLCSILTGILCVSGATVGLAEVSYIPVYVNEVQLETNQAGIMINDVTLIPIRALAEQMGCNVAWNEENQGIGVTDPTSGRYFAVYIDKTEAYDQNGIRYELESPPRLMVDRNGNEVAMVPVRFAADMLGKEIAWDGVTETVFINSPIAYSNVENTERYRKEWFGKEIRRMRNLAEQGMYYEAEAVRSSIPIELLTEAKELAPDYLSEYFSVADNISTNLKLMERGERNQVEQEYAATQAKIDEAQSYYDRELYYEAGYALQDIENYRRTAEQDQVIANLRTAAAEGIKNIPNIEMEKIRGLLRDEMYYEAYAGIENVLQQDITEEQRQTAMALRQDIVYALDAYEKAQSITGVLYVTNVADSVNFRVRPEGDSALISTIAYGSPVDFVALAQNGYYQVKSNGKTGYIASQFLSEDKPASSSIGTRYSVCVEPIALLAQPSVASGVTILRWIDYADAVSLIDVVNEQFARVRFDGDYGYVERQYLSNQKP
;
A
#
# COMPACT_ATOMS: atom_id res chain seq x y z
N MET A 1 26.10 -57.42 19.39
CA MET A 1 25.68 -56.04 19.10
C MET A 1 24.69 -56.06 17.94
N ARG A 2 23.45 -55.63 18.18
CA ARG A 2 22.48 -55.08 17.20
C ARG A 2 21.14 -54.91 17.91
N LYS A 3 20.84 -53.65 18.28
CA LYS A 3 19.53 -53.22 18.81
C LYS A 3 18.50 -53.32 17.68
N LYS A 4 17.36 -53.95 17.99
CA LYS A 4 16.20 -54.09 17.10
C LYS A 4 15.37 -52.82 17.13
N TRP A 5 14.89 -52.42 15.96
CA TRP A 5 13.92 -51.37 15.71
C TRP A 5 12.57 -51.69 16.35
N LEU A 6 11.90 -50.66 16.88
CA LEU A 6 10.46 -50.64 17.11
C LEU A 6 9.96 -49.24 16.78
N CYS A 7 9.14 -49.17 15.72
CA CYS A 7 8.43 -48.00 15.24
C CYS A 7 7.50 -47.46 16.33
N SER A 8 7.68 -46.19 16.70
CA SER A 8 6.70 -45.44 17.49
C SER A 8 5.73 -44.73 16.56
N ILE A 9 4.47 -45.16 16.63
CA ILE A 9 3.32 -44.51 16.01
C ILE A 9 3.13 -43.15 16.70
N LEU A 10 3.30 -42.06 15.96
CA LEU A 10 2.94 -40.71 16.37
C LEU A 10 1.42 -40.57 16.28
N THR A 11 0.74 -40.72 17.41
CA THR A 11 -0.68 -40.39 17.54
C THR A 11 -0.81 -38.87 17.49
N GLY A 12 -1.32 -38.34 16.38
CA GLY A 12 -1.72 -36.95 16.27
C GLY A 12 -2.87 -36.67 17.23
N ILE A 13 -2.58 -35.95 18.31
CA ILE A 13 -3.60 -35.32 19.15
C ILE A 13 -4.10 -34.12 18.36
N LEU A 14 -5.29 -34.27 17.78
CA LEU A 14 -6.08 -33.18 17.24
C LEU A 14 -6.50 -32.32 18.44
N CYS A 15 -5.80 -31.21 18.68
CA CYS A 15 -6.30 -30.15 19.54
C CYS A 15 -7.50 -29.50 18.83
N VAL A 16 -8.70 -30.03 19.09
CA VAL A 16 -9.92 -29.28 18.86
C VAL A 16 -9.90 -28.15 19.89
N SER A 17 -9.50 -26.96 19.45
CA SER A 17 -9.79 -25.73 20.15
C SER A 17 -11.32 -25.61 20.23
N GLY A 18 -11.88 -26.10 21.34
CA GLY A 18 -13.21 -25.69 21.75
C GLY A 18 -13.14 -24.19 21.97
N ALA A 19 -13.56 -23.42 20.96
CA ALA A 19 -14.02 -22.07 21.21
C ALA A 19 -15.21 -22.24 22.16
N THR A 20 -14.96 -22.05 23.45
CA THR A 20 -16.02 -21.82 24.41
C THR A 20 -16.68 -20.52 23.95
N VAL A 21 -17.80 -20.64 23.23
CA VAL A 21 -18.72 -19.53 23.06
C VAL A 21 -19.12 -19.16 24.49
N GLY A 22 -18.55 -18.07 25.01
CA GLY A 22 -19.04 -17.48 26.24
C GLY A 22 -20.50 -17.17 26.00
N LEU A 23 -21.39 -17.89 26.67
CA LEU A 23 -22.78 -17.46 26.78
C LEU A 23 -22.71 -16.11 27.48
N ALA A 24 -23.03 -15.03 26.76
CA ALA A 24 -23.20 -13.73 27.38
C ALA A 24 -24.22 -13.91 28.51
N GLU A 25 -23.80 -13.65 29.75
CA GLU A 25 -24.73 -13.60 30.86
C GLU A 25 -25.73 -12.48 30.56
N VAL A 26 -27.00 -12.85 30.39
CA VAL A 26 -28.07 -11.86 30.27
C VAL A 26 -28.17 -11.17 31.63
N SER A 27 -27.68 -9.93 31.72
CA SER A 27 -27.82 -9.12 32.93
C SER A 27 -29.29 -8.77 33.12
N TYR A 28 -29.86 -9.26 34.22
CA TYR A 28 -31.24 -8.99 34.60
C TYR A 28 -31.29 -7.76 35.49
N ILE A 29 -32.11 -6.80 35.11
CA ILE A 29 -32.29 -5.53 35.82
C ILE A 29 -33.41 -5.68 36.87
N PRO A 30 -33.10 -5.54 38.18
CA PRO A 30 -34.12 -5.44 39.21
C PRO A 30 -34.94 -4.16 39.02
N VAL A 31 -36.24 -4.25 39.32
CA VAL A 31 -37.16 -3.11 39.23
C VAL A 31 -37.94 -3.02 40.53
N TYR A 32 -38.01 -1.84 41.13
CA TYR A 32 -38.88 -1.52 42.25
C TYR A 32 -40.01 -0.61 41.77
N VAL A 33 -41.23 -0.93 42.16
CA VAL A 33 -42.44 -0.17 41.80
C VAL A 33 -43.23 0.07 43.07
N ASN A 34 -43.44 1.35 43.41
CA ASN A 34 -44.11 1.75 44.66
C ASN A 34 -43.51 1.05 45.90
N GLU A 35 -42.18 1.09 46.02
CA GLU A 35 -41.37 0.51 47.11
C GLU A 35 -41.27 -1.02 47.16
N VAL A 36 -41.89 -1.74 46.23
CA VAL A 36 -41.90 -3.21 46.19
C VAL A 36 -41.14 -3.70 44.97
N GLN A 37 -40.26 -4.69 45.15
CA GLN A 37 -39.57 -5.31 44.03
C GLN A 37 -40.56 -6.02 43.10
N LEU A 38 -40.45 -5.79 41.81
CA LEU A 38 -41.27 -6.40 40.78
C LEU A 38 -40.88 -7.86 40.61
N GLU A 39 -41.73 -8.75 41.09
CA GLU A 39 -41.60 -10.19 40.89
C GLU A 39 -42.10 -10.57 39.49
N THR A 40 -41.23 -11.16 38.67
CA THR A 40 -41.55 -11.53 37.28
C THR A 40 -40.70 -12.70 36.81
N ASN A 41 -41.29 -13.56 35.98
CA ASN A 41 -40.59 -14.68 35.33
C ASN A 41 -39.67 -14.21 34.19
N GLN A 42 -39.81 -12.96 33.75
CA GLN A 42 -38.92 -12.26 32.84
C GLN A 42 -38.54 -10.91 33.47
N ALA A 43 -37.34 -10.82 34.04
CA ALA A 43 -36.84 -9.57 34.59
C ALA A 43 -36.51 -8.54 33.49
N GLY A 44 -36.31 -7.29 33.90
CA GLY A 44 -35.89 -6.23 32.99
C GLY A 44 -34.55 -6.57 32.34
N ILE A 45 -34.32 -6.04 31.14
CA ILE A 45 -33.07 -6.25 30.39
C ILE A 45 -32.61 -4.93 29.78
N MET A 46 -31.30 -4.79 29.56
CA MET A 46 -30.74 -3.68 28.80
C MET A 46 -30.45 -4.10 27.37
N ILE A 47 -30.96 -3.36 26.40
CA ILE A 47 -30.60 -3.50 24.98
C ILE A 47 -30.24 -2.13 24.45
N ASN A 48 -29.00 -1.96 23.95
CA ASN A 48 -28.50 -0.71 23.39
C ASN A 48 -28.73 0.49 24.33
N ASP A 49 -28.30 0.35 25.60
CA ASP A 49 -28.47 1.35 26.67
C ASP A 49 -29.92 1.70 27.05
N VAL A 50 -30.91 0.97 26.52
CA VAL A 50 -32.33 1.12 26.88
C VAL A 50 -32.79 -0.07 27.72
N THR A 51 -33.30 0.22 28.92
CA THR A 51 -33.91 -0.78 29.79
C THR A 51 -35.34 -1.09 29.33
N LEU A 52 -35.57 -2.33 28.93
CA LEU A 52 -36.88 -2.89 28.61
C LEU A 52 -37.40 -3.70 29.79
N ILE A 53 -38.68 -3.56 30.10
CA ILE A 53 -39.34 -4.25 31.22
C ILE A 53 -40.62 -4.97 30.76
N PRO A 54 -41.02 -6.05 31.45
CA PRO A 54 -42.28 -6.74 31.19
C PRO A 54 -43.47 -5.82 31.48
N ILE A 55 -44.12 -5.32 30.43
CA ILE A 55 -45.15 -4.27 30.58
C ILE A 55 -46.35 -4.74 31.39
N ARG A 56 -46.70 -6.03 31.30
CA ARG A 56 -47.82 -6.60 32.05
C ARG A 56 -47.54 -6.63 33.55
N ALA A 57 -46.36 -7.10 33.95
CA ALA A 57 -45.98 -7.14 35.37
C ALA A 57 -45.92 -5.72 35.95
N LEU A 58 -45.35 -4.75 35.21
CA LEU A 58 -45.36 -3.35 35.61
C LEU A 58 -46.80 -2.84 35.79
N ALA A 59 -47.66 -3.05 34.79
CA ALA A 59 -49.02 -2.56 34.81
C ALA A 59 -49.83 -3.16 35.96
N GLU A 60 -49.72 -4.47 36.22
CA GLU A 60 -50.37 -5.14 37.35
C GLU A 60 -49.96 -4.54 38.69
N GLN A 61 -48.65 -4.38 38.92
CA GLN A 61 -48.11 -3.78 40.14
C GLN A 61 -48.54 -2.30 40.31
N MET A 62 -48.80 -1.60 39.19
CA MET A 62 -49.27 -0.22 39.16
C MET A 62 -50.80 -0.09 39.15
N GLY A 63 -51.56 -1.18 39.13
CA GLY A 63 -53.03 -1.16 39.01
C GLY A 63 -53.54 -0.66 37.66
N CYS A 64 -52.72 -0.74 36.61
CA CYS A 64 -53.05 -0.39 35.24
C CYS A 64 -53.58 -1.60 34.45
N ASN A 65 -54.39 -1.33 33.44
CA ASN A 65 -54.92 -2.34 32.53
C ASN A 65 -54.06 -2.41 31.25
N VAL A 66 -53.79 -3.63 30.78
CA VAL A 66 -53.08 -3.87 29.50
C VAL A 66 -54.01 -4.58 28.52
N ALA A 67 -54.16 -3.99 27.34
CA ALA A 67 -54.87 -4.57 26.20
C ALA A 67 -53.87 -4.97 25.11
N TRP A 68 -54.03 -6.16 24.56
CA TRP A 68 -53.27 -6.65 23.42
C TRP A 68 -54.15 -6.68 22.18
N ASN A 69 -53.65 -6.14 21.07
CA ASN A 69 -54.27 -6.23 19.76
C ASN A 69 -53.41 -7.12 18.86
N GLU A 70 -53.95 -8.29 18.53
CA GLU A 70 -53.24 -9.31 17.75
C GLU A 70 -53.07 -8.92 16.27
N GLU A 71 -53.99 -8.14 15.70
CA GLU A 71 -53.98 -7.75 14.28
C GLU A 71 -52.80 -6.84 13.94
N ASN A 72 -52.42 -5.96 14.88
CA ASN A 72 -51.34 -5.00 14.67
C ASN A 72 -50.21 -5.09 15.70
N GLN A 73 -50.22 -6.13 16.54
CA GLN A 73 -49.27 -6.35 17.64
C GLN A 73 -49.15 -5.12 18.57
N GLY A 74 -50.29 -4.49 18.83
CA GLY A 74 -50.41 -3.29 19.66
C GLY A 74 -50.60 -3.62 21.15
N ILE A 75 -49.96 -2.84 22.01
CA ILE A 75 -50.08 -2.90 23.46
C ILE A 75 -50.65 -1.56 23.92
N GLY A 76 -51.90 -1.56 24.39
CA GLY A 76 -52.52 -0.42 25.03
C GLY A 76 -52.44 -0.53 26.55
N VAL A 77 -51.97 0.49 27.24
CA VAL A 77 -51.90 0.54 28.70
C VAL A 77 -52.75 1.69 29.20
N THR A 78 -53.62 1.43 30.18
CA THR A 78 -54.52 2.43 30.78
C THR A 78 -54.33 2.46 32.29
N ASP A 79 -54.05 3.61 32.88
CA ASP A 79 -54.19 3.84 34.32
C ASP A 79 -55.64 4.25 34.63
N PRO A 80 -56.46 3.38 35.24
CA PRO A 80 -57.85 3.70 35.54
C PRO A 80 -58.02 4.80 36.59
N THR A 81 -56.97 5.09 37.38
CA THR A 81 -57.01 6.10 38.46
C THR A 81 -56.77 7.50 37.91
N SER A 82 -55.74 7.67 37.07
CA SER A 82 -55.41 8.96 36.47
C SER A 82 -56.08 9.21 35.12
N GLY A 83 -56.61 8.17 34.48
CA GLY A 83 -57.15 8.20 33.12
C GLY A 83 -56.07 8.27 32.03
N ARG A 84 -54.79 8.15 32.38
CA ARG A 84 -53.68 8.17 31.42
C ARG A 84 -53.68 6.91 30.56
N TYR A 85 -53.38 7.07 29.29
CA TYR A 85 -53.28 5.97 28.34
C TYR A 85 -52.13 6.17 27.37
N PHE A 86 -51.50 5.07 26.98
CA PHE A 86 -50.63 5.02 25.82
C PHE A 86 -50.75 3.69 25.07
N ALA A 87 -50.42 3.72 23.78
CA ALA A 87 -50.30 2.57 22.91
C ALA A 87 -48.90 2.50 22.32
N VAL A 88 -48.31 1.31 22.31
CA VAL A 88 -47.05 0.99 21.61
C VAL A 88 -47.24 -0.25 20.74
N TYR A 89 -46.36 -0.48 19.78
CA TYR A 89 -46.46 -1.63 18.87
C TYR A 89 -45.13 -2.37 18.82
N ILE A 90 -45.19 -3.70 18.79
CA ILE A 90 -43.97 -4.54 18.70
C ILE A 90 -43.16 -4.14 17.48
N ASP A 91 -41.83 -4.03 17.67
CA ASP A 91 -40.83 -3.68 16.66
C ASP A 91 -41.03 -2.33 15.97
N LYS A 92 -41.86 -1.44 16.54
CA LYS A 92 -42.03 -0.06 16.08
C LYS A 92 -41.61 0.93 17.16
N THR A 93 -40.99 2.03 16.75
CA THR A 93 -40.62 3.13 17.65
C THR A 93 -41.74 4.14 17.86
N GLU A 94 -42.91 3.93 17.24
CA GLU A 94 -44.03 4.85 17.33
C GLU A 94 -44.96 4.48 18.48
N ALA A 95 -45.37 5.48 19.24
CA ALA A 95 -46.33 5.36 20.32
C ALA A 95 -47.40 6.45 20.24
N TYR A 96 -48.57 6.22 20.85
CA TYR A 96 -49.68 7.18 20.81
C TYR A 96 -50.37 7.30 22.17
N ASP A 97 -50.83 8.50 22.53
CA ASP A 97 -51.69 8.70 23.70
C ASP A 97 -53.20 8.59 23.35
N GLN A 98 -54.05 8.86 24.35
CA GLN A 98 -55.52 8.82 24.19
C GLN A 98 -56.07 9.82 23.18
N ASN A 99 -55.31 10.88 22.86
CA ASN A 99 -55.71 11.91 21.90
C ASN A 99 -55.13 11.63 20.50
N GLY A 100 -54.37 10.54 20.33
CA GLY A 100 -53.68 10.21 19.09
C GLY A 100 -52.42 11.03 18.84
N ILE A 101 -51.86 11.70 19.86
CA ILE A 101 -50.58 12.38 19.74
C ILE A 101 -49.48 11.32 19.60
N ARG A 102 -48.63 11.46 18.58
CA ARG A 102 -47.52 10.54 18.32
C ARG A 102 -46.30 10.90 19.17
N TYR A 103 -45.69 9.88 19.74
CA TYR A 103 -44.41 9.93 20.46
C TYR A 103 -43.43 8.95 19.80
N GLU A 104 -42.13 9.18 20.00
CA GLU A 104 -41.06 8.34 19.49
C GLU A 104 -40.29 7.70 20.65
N LEU A 105 -40.09 6.39 20.55
CA LEU A 105 -39.39 5.56 21.53
C LEU A 105 -37.90 5.51 21.20
N GLU A 106 -37.06 5.58 22.24
CA GLU A 106 -35.60 5.38 22.13
C GLU A 106 -35.25 3.98 21.59
N SER A 107 -36.10 2.99 21.86
CA SER A 107 -35.98 1.61 21.37
C SER A 107 -37.37 1.00 21.21
N PRO A 108 -37.63 0.18 20.18
CA PRO A 108 -38.94 -0.43 19.99
C PRO A 108 -39.26 -1.46 21.10
N PRO A 109 -40.54 -1.65 21.46
CA PRO A 109 -40.96 -2.78 22.26
C PRO A 109 -40.66 -4.11 21.56
N ARG A 110 -40.37 -5.15 22.33
CA ARG A 110 -40.02 -6.48 21.80
C ARG A 110 -40.83 -7.58 22.46
N LEU A 111 -41.10 -8.65 21.72
CA LEU A 111 -41.56 -9.90 22.32
C LEU A 111 -40.35 -10.75 22.71
N MET A 112 -40.36 -11.29 23.92
CA MET A 112 -39.33 -12.19 24.43
C MET A 112 -39.95 -13.39 25.12
N VAL A 113 -39.22 -14.50 25.16
CA VAL A 113 -39.68 -15.72 25.83
C VAL A 113 -39.19 -15.72 27.28
N ASP A 114 -40.12 -15.81 28.23
CA ASP A 114 -39.79 -15.92 29.65
C ASP A 114 -39.22 -17.31 30.03
N ARG A 115 -38.82 -17.47 31.30
CA ARG A 115 -38.27 -18.73 31.81
C ARG A 115 -39.23 -19.93 31.71
N ASN A 116 -40.53 -19.67 31.54
CA ASN A 116 -41.58 -20.67 31.44
C ASN A 116 -42.01 -20.93 29.99
N GLY A 117 -41.37 -20.30 29.00
CA GLY A 117 -41.67 -20.46 27.58
C GLY A 117 -42.79 -19.56 27.06
N ASN A 118 -43.27 -18.58 27.84
CA ASN A 118 -44.34 -17.68 27.41
C ASN A 118 -43.78 -16.42 26.74
N GLU A 119 -44.49 -15.91 25.74
CA GLU A 119 -44.17 -14.61 25.14
C GLU A 119 -44.56 -13.46 26.09
N VAL A 120 -43.60 -12.57 26.32
CA VAL A 120 -43.70 -11.40 27.18
C VAL A 120 -43.33 -10.17 26.37
N ALA A 121 -44.22 -9.18 26.38
CA ALA A 121 -43.96 -7.89 25.79
C ALA A 121 -43.05 -7.05 26.71
N MET A 122 -41.91 -6.65 26.17
CA MET A 122 -40.88 -5.87 26.81
C MET A 122 -40.92 -4.44 26.26
N VAL A 123 -41.18 -3.45 27.12
CA VAL A 123 -41.40 -2.04 26.73
C VAL A 123 -40.34 -1.15 27.40
N PRO A 124 -39.85 -0.08 26.74
CA PRO A 124 -38.92 0.87 27.35
C PRO A 124 -39.48 1.46 28.65
N VAL A 125 -38.75 1.26 29.74
CA VAL A 125 -39.24 1.59 31.09
C VAL A 125 -39.46 3.08 31.28
N ARG A 126 -38.57 3.92 30.74
CA ARG A 126 -38.65 5.38 30.84
C ARG A 126 -39.92 5.89 30.19
N PHE A 127 -40.18 5.46 28.96
CA PHE A 127 -41.40 5.83 28.23
C PHE A 127 -42.67 5.42 28.99
N ALA A 128 -42.73 4.17 29.46
CA ALA A 128 -43.89 3.68 30.20
C ALA A 128 -44.12 4.47 31.49
N ALA A 129 -43.06 4.76 32.25
CA ALA A 129 -43.14 5.57 33.47
C ALA A 129 -43.62 7.00 33.19
N ASP A 130 -43.07 7.66 32.17
CA ASP A 130 -43.43 9.03 31.80
C ASP A 130 -44.90 9.14 31.40
N MET A 131 -45.37 8.23 30.53
CA MET A 131 -46.77 8.20 30.09
C MET A 131 -47.73 7.97 31.25
N LEU A 132 -47.33 7.14 32.23
CA LEU A 132 -48.10 6.90 33.45
C LEU A 132 -47.89 7.96 34.54
N GLY A 133 -47.02 8.95 34.31
CA GLY A 133 -46.76 10.07 35.21
C GLY A 133 -46.07 9.67 36.50
N LYS A 134 -45.16 8.71 36.41
CA LYS A 134 -44.38 8.24 37.56
C LYS A 134 -42.95 8.76 37.48
N GLU A 135 -42.43 9.11 38.63
CA GLU A 135 -41.01 9.41 38.76
C GLU A 135 -40.20 8.12 38.61
N ILE A 136 -39.12 8.20 37.83
CA ILE A 136 -38.20 7.10 37.59
C ILE A 136 -36.80 7.51 38.00
N ALA A 137 -36.12 6.66 38.76
CA ALA A 137 -34.70 6.76 39.04
C ALA A 137 -33.99 5.50 38.54
N TRP A 138 -32.89 5.69 37.81
CA TRP A 138 -31.97 4.62 37.46
C TRP A 138 -30.78 4.67 38.40
N ASP A 139 -30.54 3.57 39.10
CA ASP A 139 -29.33 3.42 39.88
C ASP A 139 -28.27 2.67 39.10
N GLY A 140 -27.20 3.38 38.73
CA GLY A 140 -26.13 2.80 37.95
C GLY A 140 -25.09 2.03 38.76
N VAL A 141 -25.27 1.82 40.06
CA VAL A 141 -24.37 1.02 40.91
C VAL A 141 -24.92 -0.38 41.09
N THR A 142 -26.21 -0.48 41.34
CA THR A 142 -26.96 -1.74 41.48
C THR A 142 -27.70 -2.13 40.21
N GLU A 143 -27.54 -1.36 39.13
CA GLU A 143 -28.22 -1.54 37.84
C GLU A 143 -29.72 -1.78 38.02
N THR A 144 -30.35 -0.95 38.87
CA THR A 144 -31.73 -1.13 39.33
C THR A 144 -32.59 0.05 38.91
N VAL A 145 -33.82 -0.23 38.46
CA VAL A 145 -34.83 0.80 38.18
C VAL A 145 -35.74 0.98 39.39
N PHE A 146 -35.97 2.23 39.78
CA PHE A 146 -36.90 2.61 40.84
C PHE A 146 -38.01 3.48 40.25
N ILE A 147 -39.24 2.98 40.22
CA ILE A 147 -40.43 3.69 39.76
C ILE A 147 -41.24 4.09 40.99
N ASN A 148 -41.35 5.39 41.26
CA ASN A 148 -42.03 5.94 42.42
C ASN A 148 -41.62 5.23 43.73
N SER A 149 -40.32 4.97 43.89
CA SER A 149 -39.76 4.17 45.00
C SER A 149 -38.57 4.86 45.70
N PRO A 150 -38.74 6.09 46.23
CA PRO A 150 -37.66 6.82 46.89
C PRO A 150 -37.13 6.12 48.16
N ILE A 151 -37.96 5.37 48.89
CA ILE A 151 -37.52 4.67 50.12
C ILE A 151 -36.64 3.47 49.75
N ALA A 152 -37.07 2.64 48.80
CA ALA A 152 -36.30 1.51 48.29
C ALA A 152 -34.96 1.98 47.72
N TYR A 153 -34.95 3.09 46.99
CA TYR A 153 -33.71 3.72 46.52
C TYR A 153 -32.79 4.08 47.69
N SER A 154 -33.30 4.81 48.69
CA SER A 154 -32.52 5.21 49.86
C SER A 154 -32.01 4.01 50.68
N ASN A 155 -32.78 2.94 50.78
CA ASN A 155 -32.38 1.74 51.52
C ASN A 155 -31.21 1.03 50.83
N VAL A 156 -31.24 0.97 49.51
CA VAL A 156 -30.16 0.40 48.70
C VAL A 156 -28.90 1.25 48.82
N GLU A 157 -29.02 2.58 48.70
CA GLU A 157 -27.92 3.53 48.82
C GLU A 157 -27.23 3.47 50.19
N ASN A 158 -28.01 3.25 51.25
CA ASN A 158 -27.51 3.16 52.63
C ASN A 158 -26.84 1.82 52.97
N THR A 159 -26.71 0.88 52.02
CA THR A 159 -25.98 -0.37 52.26
C THR A 159 -24.47 -0.18 52.09
N GLU A 160 -23.69 -0.91 52.91
CA GLU A 160 -22.23 -0.98 52.80
C GLU A 160 -21.79 -1.42 51.39
N ARG A 161 -22.48 -2.44 50.84
CA ARG A 161 -22.24 -2.96 49.49
C ARG A 161 -22.40 -1.88 48.43
N TYR A 162 -23.48 -1.10 48.50
CA TYR A 162 -23.72 -0.01 47.56
C TYR A 162 -22.62 1.03 47.63
N ARG A 163 -22.31 1.53 48.84
CA ARG A 163 -21.29 2.58 49.00
C ARG A 163 -19.92 2.14 48.48
N LYS A 164 -19.57 0.87 48.70
CA LYS A 164 -18.35 0.26 48.16
C LYS A 164 -18.32 0.23 46.62
N GLU A 165 -19.40 -0.24 45.99
CA GLU A 165 -19.49 -0.32 44.53
C GLU A 165 -19.58 1.06 43.87
N TRP A 166 -20.32 1.98 44.48
CA TRP A 166 -20.40 3.38 44.06
C TRP A 166 -19.02 4.03 44.10
N PHE A 167 -18.28 3.86 45.20
CA PHE A 167 -16.94 4.41 45.34
C PHE A 167 -15.98 3.85 44.28
N GLY A 168 -16.01 2.54 44.04
CA GLY A 168 -15.24 1.92 42.96
C GLY A 168 -15.62 2.45 41.57
N LYS A 169 -16.91 2.71 41.32
CA LYS A 169 -17.39 3.32 40.07
C LYS A 169 -16.84 4.73 39.86
N GLU A 170 -16.86 5.59 40.88
CA GLU A 170 -16.33 6.95 40.74
C GLU A 170 -14.80 6.97 40.59
N ILE A 171 -14.05 6.06 41.23
CA ILE A 171 -12.61 5.91 40.96
C ILE A 171 -12.35 5.52 39.51
N ARG A 172 -13.09 4.54 38.99
CA ARG A 172 -13.00 4.14 37.56
C ARG A 172 -13.30 5.32 36.65
N ARG A 173 -14.32 6.12 36.97
CA ARG A 173 -14.68 7.31 36.20
C ARG A 173 -13.58 8.38 36.24
N MET A 174 -13.02 8.67 37.40
CA MET A 174 -11.87 9.58 37.56
C MET A 174 -10.69 9.12 36.70
N ARG A 175 -10.33 7.83 36.80
CA ARG A 175 -9.23 7.26 36.02
C ARG A 175 -9.49 7.37 34.52
N ASN A 176 -10.66 6.96 34.05
CA ASN A 176 -10.98 6.98 32.61
C ASN A 176 -10.93 8.41 32.04
N LEU A 177 -11.32 9.43 32.83
CA LEU A 177 -11.19 10.83 32.44
C LEU A 177 -9.72 11.27 32.41
N ALA A 178 -8.95 10.94 33.44
CA ALA A 178 -7.51 11.23 33.50
C ALA A 178 -6.74 10.54 32.36
N GLU A 179 -7.07 9.29 32.06
CA GLU A 179 -6.53 8.54 30.92
C GLU A 179 -6.90 9.16 29.58
N GLN A 180 -7.95 9.97 29.49
CA GLN A 180 -8.31 10.75 28.30
C GLN A 180 -7.70 12.15 28.30
N GLY A 181 -6.93 12.52 29.33
CA GLY A 181 -6.37 13.86 29.49
C GLY A 181 -7.38 14.90 30.01
N MET A 182 -8.59 14.48 30.39
CA MET A 182 -9.68 15.33 30.90
C MET A 182 -9.52 15.59 32.40
N TYR A 183 -8.42 16.24 32.78
CA TYR A 183 -8.03 16.38 34.18
C TYR A 183 -8.93 17.27 35.02
N TYR A 184 -9.56 18.31 34.45
CA TYR A 184 -10.51 19.15 35.17
C TYR A 184 -11.81 18.40 35.49
N GLU A 185 -12.30 17.61 34.54
CA GLU A 185 -13.47 16.76 34.71
C GLU A 185 -13.18 15.64 35.72
N ALA A 186 -11.99 15.03 35.65
CA ALA A 186 -11.55 14.03 36.62
C ALA A 186 -11.50 14.62 38.05
N GLU A 187 -11.03 15.86 38.19
CA GLU A 187 -10.99 16.60 39.46
C GLU A 187 -12.38 16.97 39.98
N ALA A 188 -13.32 17.29 39.09
CA ALA A 188 -14.71 17.52 39.45
C ALA A 188 -15.35 16.25 40.03
N VAL A 189 -15.08 15.08 39.44
CA VAL A 189 -15.51 13.79 40.00
C VAL A 189 -14.84 13.54 41.34
N ARG A 190 -13.53 13.73 41.46
CA ARG A 190 -12.78 13.58 42.73
C ARG A 190 -13.40 14.42 43.84
N SER A 191 -13.72 15.67 43.54
CA SER A 191 -14.30 16.62 44.49
C SER A 191 -15.75 16.31 44.86
N SER A 192 -16.45 15.52 44.04
CA SER A 192 -17.82 15.07 44.34
C SER A 192 -17.89 13.90 45.31
N ILE A 193 -16.77 13.21 45.56
CA ILE A 193 -16.71 12.08 46.49
C ILE A 193 -16.71 12.61 47.94
N PRO A 194 -17.71 12.24 48.77
CA PRO A 194 -17.77 12.65 50.17
C PRO A 194 -16.59 12.11 50.99
N ILE A 195 -16.10 12.92 51.93
CA ILE A 195 -14.97 12.57 52.80
C ILE A 195 -15.31 11.41 53.75
N GLU A 196 -16.58 11.27 54.09
CA GLU A 196 -17.11 10.18 54.90
C GLU A 196 -16.89 8.83 54.20
N LEU A 197 -17.11 8.76 52.88
CA LEU A 197 -16.87 7.54 52.10
C LEU A 197 -15.38 7.19 52.03
N LEU A 198 -14.50 8.18 51.93
CA LEU A 198 -13.05 7.96 51.98
C LEU A 198 -12.61 7.40 53.34
N THR A 199 -13.25 7.86 54.41
CA THR A 199 -12.99 7.40 55.77
C THR A 199 -13.48 5.96 55.96
N GLU A 200 -14.70 5.65 55.51
CA GLU A 200 -15.27 4.30 55.53
C GLU A 200 -14.47 3.32 54.66
N ALA A 201 -14.03 3.73 53.48
CA ALA A 201 -13.26 2.90 52.56
C ALA A 201 -11.94 2.38 53.17
N LYS A 202 -11.38 3.09 54.16
CA LYS A 202 -10.17 2.66 54.88
C LYS A 202 -10.35 1.29 55.55
N GLU A 203 -11.55 1.01 56.04
CA GLU A 203 -11.86 -0.25 56.73
C GLU A 203 -12.49 -1.27 55.78
N LEU A 204 -13.32 -0.82 54.83
CA LEU A 204 -14.17 -1.69 54.01
C LEU A 204 -13.57 -2.07 52.64
N ALA A 205 -12.70 -1.22 52.10
CA ALA A 205 -12.14 -1.37 50.76
C ALA A 205 -10.76 -0.65 50.64
N PRO A 206 -9.75 -1.10 51.38
CA PRO A 206 -8.43 -0.43 51.41
C PRO A 206 -7.77 -0.38 50.03
N ASP A 207 -8.01 -1.38 49.17
CA ASP A 207 -7.49 -1.41 47.80
C ASP A 207 -8.07 -0.27 46.95
N TYR A 208 -9.37 0.02 47.07
CA TYR A 208 -10.00 1.14 46.37
C TYR A 208 -9.50 2.49 46.89
N LEU A 209 -9.25 2.59 48.19
CA LEU A 209 -8.69 3.82 48.76
C LEU A 209 -7.26 4.08 48.25
N SER A 210 -6.44 3.03 48.13
CA SER A 210 -5.10 3.12 47.54
C SER A 210 -5.16 3.57 46.07
N GLU A 211 -6.05 2.96 45.29
CA GLU A 211 -6.29 3.31 43.89
C GLU A 211 -6.75 4.77 43.75
N TYR A 212 -7.71 5.21 44.57
CA TYR A 212 -8.18 6.59 44.61
C TYR A 212 -7.03 7.59 44.78
N PHE A 213 -6.14 7.37 45.76
CA PHE A 213 -5.03 8.28 45.99
C PHE A 213 -4.01 8.30 44.85
N SER A 214 -3.74 7.14 44.23
CA SER A 214 -2.88 7.06 43.04
C SER A 214 -3.45 7.88 41.88
N VAL A 215 -4.75 7.72 41.59
CA VAL A 215 -5.43 8.46 40.52
C VAL A 215 -5.49 9.96 40.86
N ALA A 216 -5.81 10.31 42.11
CA ALA A 216 -5.85 11.69 42.57
C ALA A 216 -4.49 12.41 42.47
N ASP A 217 -3.40 11.72 42.80
CA ASP A 217 -2.04 12.27 42.66
C ASP A 217 -1.66 12.50 41.19
N ASN A 218 -2.01 11.57 40.30
CA ASN A 218 -1.85 11.75 38.86
C ASN A 218 -2.63 12.97 38.34
N ILE A 219 -3.90 13.13 38.74
CA ILE A 219 -4.74 14.27 38.37
C ILE A 219 -4.11 15.58 38.86
N SER A 220 -3.78 15.65 40.15
CA SER A 220 -3.18 16.84 40.78
C SER A 220 -1.87 17.25 40.11
N THR A 221 -1.03 16.27 39.77
CA THR A 221 0.25 16.51 39.09
C THR A 221 0.03 17.12 37.70
N ASN A 222 -0.92 16.59 36.93
CA ASN A 222 -1.21 17.09 35.58
C ASN A 222 -1.90 18.44 35.58
N LEU A 223 -2.80 18.70 36.54
CA LEU A 223 -3.40 20.03 36.70
C LEU A 223 -2.33 21.10 36.99
N LYS A 224 -1.33 20.80 37.83
CA LYS A 224 -0.20 21.72 38.07
C LYS A 224 0.66 21.98 36.85
N LEU A 225 0.75 21.04 35.90
CA LEU A 225 1.40 21.28 34.60
C LEU A 225 0.56 22.27 33.79
N MET A 226 -0.74 22.01 33.68
CA MET A 226 -1.68 22.82 32.90
C MET A 226 -1.82 24.25 33.44
N GLU A 227 -1.83 24.44 34.76
CA GLU A 227 -1.83 25.76 35.41
C GLU A 227 -0.59 26.60 35.06
N ARG A 228 0.55 25.94 34.78
CA ARG A 228 1.78 26.59 34.31
C ARG A 228 1.82 26.80 32.80
N GLY A 229 0.78 26.37 32.07
CA GLY A 229 0.76 26.36 30.60
C GLY A 229 1.64 25.27 29.97
N GLU A 230 2.05 24.27 30.75
CA GLU A 230 2.80 23.11 30.27
C GLU A 230 1.84 22.02 29.80
N ARG A 231 2.29 21.18 28.85
CA ARG A 231 1.52 20.03 28.38
C ARG A 231 1.34 19.00 29.49
N ASN A 232 0.13 18.47 29.64
CA ASN A 232 -0.10 17.32 30.51
C ASN A 232 0.51 16.04 29.92
N GLN A 233 0.54 14.95 30.70
CA GLN A 233 1.15 13.69 30.31
C GLN A 233 0.58 13.14 28.99
N VAL A 234 -0.74 13.14 28.85
CA VAL A 234 -1.43 12.64 27.64
C VAL A 234 -1.06 13.49 26.41
N GLU A 235 -1.01 14.81 26.56
CA GLU A 235 -0.57 15.73 25.50
C GLU A 235 0.92 15.56 25.15
N GLN A 236 1.77 15.24 26.13
CA GLN A 236 3.18 14.92 25.88
C GLN A 236 3.33 13.62 25.08
N GLU A 237 2.53 12.60 25.40
CA GLU A 237 2.48 11.35 24.63
C GLU A 237 2.04 11.59 23.18
N TYR A 238 0.97 12.37 22.95
CA TYR A 238 0.54 12.74 21.60
C TYR A 238 1.59 13.55 20.84
N ALA A 239 2.33 14.42 21.52
CA ALA A 239 3.42 15.17 20.92
C ALA A 239 4.61 14.28 20.53
N ALA A 240 4.95 13.28 21.35
CA ALA A 240 5.98 12.31 21.03
C ALA A 240 5.59 11.46 19.81
N THR A 241 4.32 11.06 19.72
CA THR A 241 3.75 10.42 18.54
C THR A 241 3.87 11.31 17.31
N GLN A 242 3.53 12.60 17.43
CA GLN A 242 3.62 13.54 16.32
C GLN A 242 5.05 13.65 15.78
N ALA A 243 6.05 13.74 16.67
CA ALA A 243 7.45 13.79 16.26
C ALA A 243 7.88 12.56 15.44
N LYS A 244 7.34 11.38 15.75
CA LYS A 244 7.58 10.14 14.97
C LYS A 244 6.87 10.14 13.63
N ILE A 245 5.66 10.69 13.56
CA ILE A 245 4.96 10.89 12.29
C ILE A 245 5.76 11.85 11.40
N ASP A 246 6.26 12.94 11.97
CA ASP A 246 7.09 13.92 11.24
C ASP A 246 8.40 13.30 10.75
N GLU A 247 9.03 12.43 11.54
CA GLU A 247 10.21 11.65 11.11
C GLU A 247 9.88 10.72 9.93
N ALA A 248 8.79 9.97 10.02
CA ALA A 248 8.33 9.10 8.93
C ALA A 248 8.02 9.89 7.66
N GLN A 249 7.38 11.05 7.79
CA GLN A 249 7.10 11.95 6.68
C GLN A 249 8.41 12.45 6.04
N SER A 250 9.41 12.81 6.85
CA SER A 250 10.73 13.21 6.35
C SER A 250 11.44 12.10 5.56
N TYR A 251 11.30 10.83 5.96
CA TYR A 251 11.81 9.71 5.15
C TYR A 251 11.07 9.62 3.81
N TYR A 252 9.74 9.72 3.82
CA TYR A 252 8.92 9.71 2.62
C TYR A 252 9.29 10.84 1.64
N ASP A 253 9.43 12.07 2.14
CA ASP A 253 9.77 13.25 1.33
C ASP A 253 11.16 13.14 0.67
N ARG A 254 12.04 12.30 1.24
CA ARG A 254 13.38 11.99 0.72
C ARG A 254 13.40 10.75 -0.19
N GLU A 255 12.23 10.22 -0.55
CA GLU A 255 12.04 8.99 -1.33
C GLU A 255 12.61 7.72 -0.64
N LEU A 256 12.80 7.76 0.68
CA LEU A 256 13.26 6.65 1.50
C LEU A 256 12.04 5.86 2.02
N TYR A 257 11.32 5.23 1.09
CA TYR A 257 10.00 4.66 1.36
C TYR A 257 10.01 3.46 2.30
N TYR A 258 11.09 2.66 2.32
CA TYR A 258 11.24 1.55 3.27
C TYR A 258 11.43 2.07 4.70
N GLU A 259 12.29 3.07 4.87
CA GLU A 259 12.55 3.75 6.14
C GLU A 259 11.30 4.42 6.67
N ALA A 260 10.52 5.08 5.79
CA ALA A 260 9.20 5.60 6.14
C ALA A 260 8.27 4.50 6.64
N GLY A 261 8.22 3.35 5.96
CA GLY A 261 7.43 2.19 6.36
C GLY A 261 7.83 1.63 7.74
N TYR A 262 9.12 1.48 8.02
CA TYR A 262 9.61 1.03 9.32
C TYR A 262 9.30 2.03 10.43
N ALA A 263 9.54 3.33 10.18
CA ALA A 263 9.22 4.38 11.13
C ALA A 263 7.73 4.37 11.50
N LEU A 264 6.82 4.15 10.54
CA LEU A 264 5.37 4.04 10.76
C LEU A 264 4.95 2.78 11.52
N GLN A 265 5.71 1.70 11.45
CA GLN A 265 5.46 0.47 12.21
C GLN A 265 5.78 0.68 13.70
N ASP A 266 6.85 1.42 14.00
CA ASP A 266 7.26 1.73 15.37
C ASP A 266 6.24 2.57 16.16
N ILE A 267 5.29 3.23 15.46
CA ILE A 267 4.24 4.07 16.07
C ILE A 267 3.07 3.23 16.63
N GLU A 268 2.95 1.94 16.31
CA GLU A 268 1.77 1.13 16.68
C GLU A 268 1.50 1.06 18.19
N ASN A 269 2.57 1.10 18.99
CA ASN A 269 2.48 1.05 20.46
C ASN A 269 2.33 2.44 21.11
N TYR A 270 2.25 3.51 20.32
CA TYR A 270 2.11 4.87 20.81
C TYR A 270 0.65 5.28 20.88
N ARG A 271 0.35 6.11 21.89
CA ARG A 271 -0.94 6.76 22.03
C ARG A 271 -1.15 7.75 20.87
N ARG A 272 -2.31 7.69 20.23
CA ARG A 272 -2.63 8.44 19.01
C ARG A 272 -4.00 9.08 19.08
N THR A 273 -4.15 10.23 18.43
CA THR A 273 -5.47 10.82 18.16
C THR A 273 -6.05 10.21 16.88
N ALA A 274 -7.36 10.33 16.68
CA ALA A 274 -8.02 9.86 15.45
C ALA A 274 -7.44 10.56 14.19
N GLU A 275 -7.06 11.82 14.33
CA GLU A 275 -6.42 12.59 13.25
C GLU A 275 -5.04 12.03 12.92
N GLN A 276 -4.23 11.71 13.94
CA GLN A 276 -2.93 11.08 13.77
C GLN A 276 -3.05 9.69 13.13
N ASP A 277 -4.04 8.89 13.52
CA ASP A 277 -4.31 7.59 12.89
C ASP A 277 -4.63 7.75 11.40
N GLN A 278 -5.40 8.76 11.02
CA GLN A 278 -5.70 9.04 9.62
C GLN A 278 -4.45 9.46 8.84
N VAL A 279 -3.58 10.30 9.43
CA VAL A 279 -2.30 10.71 8.82
C VAL A 279 -1.40 9.49 8.62
N ILE A 280 -1.26 8.65 9.65
CA ILE A 280 -0.47 7.41 9.59
C ILE A 280 -1.00 6.50 8.48
N ALA A 281 -2.31 6.30 8.39
CA ALA A 281 -2.92 5.46 7.36
C ALA A 281 -2.62 5.99 5.95
N ASN A 282 -2.79 7.29 5.73
CA ASN A 282 -2.49 7.93 4.46
C ASN A 282 -1.01 7.78 4.08
N LEU A 283 -0.11 8.03 5.03
CA LEU A 283 1.34 7.93 4.79
C LEU A 283 1.78 6.49 4.55
N ARG A 284 1.18 5.50 5.23
CA ARG A 284 1.41 4.07 4.96
C ARG A 284 1.03 3.70 3.53
N THR A 285 -0.14 4.15 3.04
CA THR A 285 -0.56 3.94 1.65
C THR A 285 0.40 4.61 0.67
N ALA A 286 0.78 5.87 0.95
CA ALA A 286 1.69 6.61 0.08
C ALA A 286 3.08 5.96 0.01
N ALA A 287 3.65 5.53 1.15
CA ALA A 287 4.93 4.84 1.20
C ALA A 287 4.88 3.50 0.45
N ALA A 288 3.80 2.72 0.61
CA ALA A 288 3.61 1.47 -0.14
C ALA A 288 3.56 1.70 -1.65
N GLU A 289 2.90 2.78 -2.10
CA GLU A 289 2.87 3.16 -3.51
C GLU A 289 4.22 3.69 -4.01
N GLY A 290 4.96 4.42 -3.17
CA GLY A 290 6.35 4.81 -3.42
C GLY A 290 7.27 3.59 -3.62
N ILE A 291 7.14 2.56 -2.77
CA ILE A 291 7.88 1.30 -2.88
C ILE A 291 7.66 0.63 -4.23
N LYS A 292 6.42 0.55 -4.73
CA LYS A 292 6.13 -0.01 -6.06
C LYS A 292 6.78 0.78 -7.21
N ASN A 293 7.04 2.06 -7.01
CA ASN A 293 7.67 2.94 -7.99
C ASN A 293 9.19 2.97 -7.91
N ILE A 294 9.83 2.30 -6.92
CA ILE A 294 11.29 2.21 -6.82
C ILE A 294 11.95 1.73 -8.13
N PRO A 295 11.46 0.68 -8.81
CA PRO A 295 12.02 0.26 -10.09
C PRO A 295 12.04 1.38 -11.14
N ASN A 296 11.01 2.23 -11.18
CA ASN A 296 10.95 3.36 -12.11
C ASN A 296 12.00 4.43 -11.77
N ILE A 297 12.21 4.72 -10.49
CA ILE A 297 13.22 5.66 -10.00
C ILE A 297 14.63 5.12 -10.32
N GLU A 298 14.87 3.83 -10.09
CA GLU A 298 16.14 3.18 -10.43
C GLU A 298 16.42 3.22 -11.95
N MET A 299 15.40 2.94 -12.78
CA MET A 299 15.53 3.08 -14.24
C MET A 299 15.89 4.50 -14.67
N GLU A 300 15.36 5.55 -14.03
CA GLU A 300 15.73 6.93 -14.36
C GLU A 300 17.18 7.27 -13.95
N LYS A 301 17.65 6.73 -12.81
CA LYS A 301 19.07 6.83 -12.41
C LYS A 301 19.97 6.11 -13.42
N ILE A 302 19.56 4.94 -13.90
CA ILE A 302 20.27 4.18 -14.94
C ILE A 302 20.32 4.96 -16.27
N ARG A 303 19.24 5.64 -16.67
CA ARG A 303 19.27 6.56 -17.82
C ARG A 303 20.27 7.70 -17.61
N GLY A 304 20.43 8.18 -16.38
CA GLY A 304 21.50 9.11 -16.00
C GLY A 304 22.89 8.55 -16.26
N LEU A 305 23.19 7.35 -15.74
CA LEU A 305 24.47 6.67 -15.98
C LEU A 305 24.77 6.49 -17.48
N LEU A 306 23.75 6.15 -18.28
CA LEU A 306 23.89 6.04 -19.72
C LEU A 306 24.22 7.39 -20.39
N ARG A 307 23.63 8.50 -19.92
CA ARG A 307 23.97 9.86 -20.38
C ARG A 307 25.38 10.28 -19.98
N ASP A 308 25.85 9.80 -18.84
CA ASP A 308 27.19 10.06 -18.31
C ASP A 308 28.24 9.07 -18.84
N GLU A 309 27.89 8.28 -19.87
CA GLU A 309 28.75 7.27 -20.53
C GLU A 309 29.28 6.16 -19.59
N MET A 310 28.62 5.94 -18.45
CA MET A 310 28.93 4.88 -17.48
C MET A 310 28.21 3.57 -17.83
N TYR A 311 28.61 2.96 -18.96
CA TYR A 311 27.86 1.86 -19.57
C TYR A 311 27.82 0.56 -18.75
N TYR A 312 28.92 0.19 -18.09
CA TYR A 312 28.96 -1.04 -17.28
C TYR A 312 28.12 -0.91 -16.01
N GLU A 313 28.13 0.26 -15.38
CA GLU A 313 27.32 0.58 -14.22
C GLU A 313 25.84 0.64 -14.58
N ALA A 314 25.49 1.24 -15.73
CA ALA A 314 24.14 1.22 -16.26
C ALA A 314 23.65 -0.22 -16.49
N TYR A 315 24.50 -1.08 -17.09
CA TYR A 315 24.17 -2.48 -17.34
C TYR A 315 23.97 -3.29 -16.05
N ALA A 316 24.88 -3.14 -15.07
CA ALA A 316 24.73 -3.79 -13.77
C ALA A 316 23.45 -3.34 -13.05
N GLY A 317 23.12 -2.05 -13.13
CA GLY A 317 21.91 -1.48 -12.56
C GLY A 317 20.63 -2.08 -13.17
N ILE A 318 20.54 -2.15 -14.50
CA ILE A 318 19.33 -2.65 -15.16
C ILE A 318 19.12 -4.15 -14.96
N GLU A 319 20.20 -4.93 -14.86
CA GLU A 319 20.12 -6.36 -14.51
C GLU A 319 19.59 -6.55 -13.08
N ASN A 320 19.95 -5.67 -12.14
CA ASN A 320 19.38 -5.70 -10.79
C ASN A 320 17.87 -5.40 -10.81
N VAL A 321 17.44 -4.34 -11.50
CA VAL A 321 16.01 -4.01 -11.64
C VAL A 321 15.21 -5.20 -12.20
N LEU A 322 15.74 -5.90 -13.21
CA LEU A 322 15.08 -7.05 -13.82
C LEU A 322 15.01 -8.30 -12.91
N GLN A 323 15.81 -8.37 -11.85
CA GLN A 323 15.73 -9.42 -10.83
C GLN A 323 14.73 -9.11 -9.72
N GLN A 324 14.27 -7.86 -9.61
CA GLN A 324 13.25 -7.46 -8.64
C GLN A 324 11.86 -7.95 -9.07
N ASP A 325 10.93 -8.02 -8.11
CA ASP A 325 9.53 -8.31 -8.40
C ASP A 325 8.84 -7.04 -8.94
N ILE A 326 8.80 -6.93 -10.26
CA ILE A 326 8.27 -5.77 -11.00
C ILE A 326 7.05 -6.15 -11.84
N THR A 327 6.18 -5.17 -12.11
CA THR A 327 5.02 -5.36 -13.00
C THR A 327 5.46 -5.65 -14.43
N GLU A 328 4.54 -6.21 -15.24
CA GLU A 328 4.84 -6.52 -16.65
C GLU A 328 5.14 -5.26 -17.47
N GLU A 329 4.46 -4.14 -17.20
CA GLU A 329 4.72 -2.85 -17.85
C GLU A 329 6.12 -2.30 -17.48
N GLN A 330 6.50 -2.38 -16.20
CA GLN A 330 7.84 -2.01 -15.75
C GLN A 330 8.90 -2.92 -16.38
N ARG A 331 8.63 -4.22 -16.50
CA ARG A 331 9.54 -5.17 -17.15
C ARG A 331 9.76 -4.86 -18.62
N GLN A 332 8.70 -4.53 -19.36
CA GLN A 332 8.82 -4.11 -20.76
C GLN A 332 9.68 -2.84 -20.89
N THR A 333 9.44 -1.86 -20.02
CA THR A 333 10.23 -0.62 -19.97
C THR A 333 11.70 -0.89 -19.63
N ALA A 334 11.97 -1.76 -18.65
CA ALA A 334 13.31 -2.15 -18.24
C ALA A 334 14.04 -2.92 -19.35
N MET A 335 13.35 -3.82 -20.07
CA MET A 335 13.92 -4.54 -21.21
C MET A 335 14.27 -3.62 -22.38
N ALA A 336 13.44 -2.60 -22.65
CA ALA A 336 13.74 -1.59 -23.67
C ALA A 336 15.00 -0.78 -23.30
N LEU A 337 15.07 -0.30 -22.05
CA LEU A 337 16.25 0.42 -21.55
C LEU A 337 17.50 -0.46 -21.54
N ARG A 338 17.37 -1.74 -21.17
CA ARG A 338 18.47 -2.72 -21.24
C ARG A 338 18.99 -2.85 -22.67
N GLN A 339 18.10 -2.90 -23.65
CA GLN A 339 18.49 -3.00 -25.06
C GLN A 339 19.30 -1.78 -25.50
N ASP A 340 18.88 -0.57 -25.10
CA ASP A 340 19.61 0.66 -25.37
C ASP A 340 21.02 0.66 -24.74
N ILE A 341 21.14 0.18 -23.49
CA ILE A 341 22.43 0.04 -22.80
C ILE A 341 23.34 -0.96 -23.50
N VAL A 342 22.82 -2.12 -23.93
CA VAL A 342 23.60 -3.13 -24.65
C VAL A 342 24.14 -2.57 -25.96
N TYR A 343 23.32 -1.82 -26.71
CA TYR A 343 23.79 -1.17 -27.94
C TYR A 343 24.90 -0.14 -27.67
N ALA A 344 24.77 0.66 -26.61
CA ALA A 344 25.79 1.63 -26.23
C ALA A 344 27.09 0.97 -25.74
N LEU A 345 26.99 -0.14 -25.01
CA LEU A 345 28.13 -0.90 -24.53
C LEU A 345 28.89 -1.58 -25.67
N ASP A 346 28.20 -2.26 -26.59
CA ASP A 346 28.81 -2.86 -27.78
C ASP A 346 29.55 -1.81 -28.62
N ALA A 347 28.92 -0.65 -28.81
CA ALA A 347 29.55 0.49 -29.43
C ALA A 347 30.82 0.93 -28.68
N TYR A 348 30.74 1.14 -27.37
CA TYR A 348 31.89 1.53 -26.56
C TYR A 348 33.06 0.54 -26.63
N GLU A 349 32.79 -0.76 -26.47
CA GLU A 349 33.82 -1.82 -26.54
C GLU A 349 34.48 -1.87 -27.92
N LYS A 350 33.69 -1.75 -28.99
CA LYS A 350 34.20 -1.68 -30.36
C LYS A 350 35.07 -0.44 -30.59
N ALA A 351 34.70 0.71 -30.02
CA ALA A 351 35.52 1.92 -30.11
C ALA A 351 36.87 1.75 -29.38
N GLN A 352 36.89 1.03 -28.26
CA GLN A 352 38.12 0.75 -27.52
C GLN A 352 39.03 -0.26 -28.21
N SER A 353 38.48 -1.22 -28.96
CA SER A 353 39.27 -2.19 -29.71
C SER A 353 39.89 -1.61 -31.00
N ILE A 354 39.37 -0.49 -31.52
CA ILE A 354 39.91 0.16 -32.72
C ILE A 354 41.15 0.98 -32.32
N THR A 355 42.31 0.33 -32.29
CA THR A 355 43.59 1.01 -32.15
C THR A 355 44.16 1.37 -33.52
N GLY A 356 43.63 2.43 -34.15
CA GLY A 356 44.37 3.13 -35.20
C GLY A 356 43.61 3.50 -36.46
N VAL A 357 44.41 3.59 -37.54
CA VAL A 357 44.03 4.08 -38.86
C VAL A 357 43.04 3.12 -39.52
N LEU A 358 41.85 3.61 -39.83
CA LEU A 358 40.92 2.92 -40.73
C LEU A 358 41.20 3.35 -42.17
N TYR A 359 40.81 2.51 -43.12
CA TYR A 359 40.98 2.75 -44.54
C TYR A 359 39.64 2.79 -45.24
N VAL A 360 39.49 3.77 -46.13
CA VAL A 360 38.29 3.88 -46.98
C VAL A 360 38.22 2.68 -47.93
N THR A 361 37.15 1.91 -47.85
CA THR A 361 36.87 0.74 -48.70
C THR A 361 35.43 0.77 -49.21
N ASN A 362 35.04 -0.24 -50.00
CA ASN A 362 33.67 -0.44 -50.50
C ASN A 362 33.08 0.77 -51.26
N VAL A 363 33.95 1.58 -51.87
CA VAL A 363 33.60 2.72 -52.72
C VAL A 363 34.47 2.71 -53.98
N ALA A 364 33.96 3.27 -55.09
CA ALA A 364 34.67 3.31 -56.36
C ALA A 364 35.87 4.24 -56.34
N ASP A 365 35.65 5.54 -56.08
CA ASP A 365 36.73 6.53 -56.08
C ASP A 365 36.85 7.23 -54.72
N SER A 366 35.73 7.55 -54.06
CA SER A 366 35.75 8.25 -52.77
C SER A 366 34.47 8.05 -51.95
N VAL A 367 34.55 8.31 -50.64
CA VAL A 367 33.42 8.33 -49.71
C VAL A 367 33.13 9.75 -49.21
N ASN A 368 31.87 10.04 -48.91
CA ASN A 368 31.43 11.32 -48.36
C ASN A 368 31.87 11.50 -46.90
N PHE A 369 32.60 12.57 -46.62
CA PHE A 369 33.00 12.99 -45.28
C PHE A 369 32.13 14.16 -44.83
N ARG A 370 31.29 13.93 -43.82
CA ARG A 370 30.14 14.81 -43.49
C ARG A 370 30.32 15.56 -42.18
N VAL A 371 29.59 16.67 -42.05
CA VAL A 371 29.54 17.49 -40.84
C VAL A 371 28.74 16.82 -39.71
N ARG A 372 27.73 16.00 -40.05
CA ARG A 372 26.90 15.23 -39.12
C ARG A 372 26.75 13.77 -39.58
N PRO A 373 26.47 12.83 -38.66
CA PRO A 373 26.33 11.39 -38.94
C PRO A 373 24.95 11.04 -39.55
N GLU A 374 24.63 11.63 -40.71
CA GLU A 374 23.36 11.41 -41.42
C GLU A 374 23.53 11.55 -42.93
N GLY A 375 22.72 10.84 -43.71
CA GLY A 375 22.84 10.71 -45.18
C GLY A 375 22.71 12.03 -45.95
N ASP A 376 22.00 13.00 -45.39
CA ASP A 376 21.70 14.28 -46.05
C ASP A 376 22.50 15.47 -45.48
N SER A 377 23.39 15.21 -44.51
CA SER A 377 24.23 16.26 -43.93
C SER A 377 25.16 16.89 -44.96
N ALA A 378 25.43 18.20 -44.79
CA ALA A 378 26.47 18.92 -45.52
C ALA A 378 27.82 18.17 -45.52
N LEU A 379 28.52 18.24 -46.66
CA LEU A 379 29.82 17.63 -46.87
C LEU A 379 30.94 18.55 -46.38
N ILE A 380 31.90 17.99 -45.65
CA ILE A 380 33.20 18.60 -45.38
C ILE A 380 34.09 18.45 -46.62
N SER A 381 34.15 17.24 -47.17
CA SER A 381 34.83 16.86 -48.41
C SER A 381 34.44 15.43 -48.82
N THR A 382 35.10 14.88 -49.84
CA THR A 382 35.17 13.44 -50.06
C THR A 382 36.57 12.93 -49.70
N ILE A 383 36.68 11.64 -49.38
CA ILE A 383 37.95 10.98 -49.05
C ILE A 383 38.14 9.82 -50.01
N ALA A 384 39.29 9.79 -50.70
CA ALA A 384 39.56 8.80 -51.72
C ALA A 384 39.66 7.38 -51.15
N TYR A 385 39.30 6.39 -51.97
CA TYR A 385 39.49 4.98 -51.67
C TYR A 385 40.93 4.67 -51.20
N GLY A 386 41.04 3.81 -50.20
CA GLY A 386 42.30 3.40 -49.58
C GLY A 386 43.02 4.47 -48.79
N SER A 387 42.45 5.68 -48.69
CA SER A 387 43.02 6.72 -47.84
C SER A 387 42.89 6.31 -46.36
N PRO A 388 43.95 6.54 -45.58
CA PRO A 388 43.89 6.39 -44.13
C PRO A 388 43.02 7.50 -43.53
N VAL A 389 42.21 7.15 -42.53
CA VAL A 389 41.52 8.08 -41.65
C VAL A 389 41.76 7.65 -40.22
N ASP A 390 42.00 8.60 -39.32
CA ASP A 390 42.14 8.27 -37.91
C ASP A 390 40.74 8.07 -37.34
N PHE A 391 40.47 6.88 -36.81
CA PHE A 391 39.25 6.67 -36.05
C PHE A 391 39.27 7.55 -34.79
N VAL A 392 38.16 8.26 -34.53
CA VAL A 392 38.02 9.12 -33.36
C VAL A 392 37.00 8.53 -32.40
N ALA A 393 35.80 8.24 -32.89
CA ALA A 393 34.71 7.70 -32.09
C ALA A 393 33.64 7.06 -32.99
N LEU A 394 32.76 6.26 -32.41
CA LEU A 394 31.52 5.89 -33.07
C LEU A 394 30.55 7.08 -33.13
N ALA A 395 29.62 7.03 -34.06
CA ALA A 395 28.54 8.01 -34.19
C ALA A 395 27.20 7.32 -34.49
N GLN A 396 26.11 8.07 -34.34
CA GLN A 396 24.75 7.57 -34.57
C GLN A 396 24.53 7.17 -36.05
N ASN A 397 23.45 6.43 -36.33
CA ASN A 397 23.01 6.06 -37.69
C ASN A 397 24.03 5.28 -38.54
N GLY A 398 24.92 4.50 -37.91
CA GLY A 398 25.91 3.70 -38.63
C GLY A 398 27.08 4.51 -39.18
N TYR A 399 27.42 5.64 -38.56
CA TYR A 399 28.59 6.44 -38.92
C TYR A 399 29.71 6.27 -37.89
N TYR A 400 30.96 6.45 -38.32
CA TYR A 400 32.11 6.68 -37.46
C TYR A 400 32.53 8.15 -37.55
N GLN A 401 32.87 8.75 -36.43
CA GLN A 401 33.62 10.00 -36.39
C GLN A 401 35.09 9.69 -36.67
N VAL A 402 35.65 10.38 -37.65
CA VAL A 402 37.03 10.19 -38.08
C VAL A 402 37.72 11.53 -38.28
N LYS A 403 39.05 11.52 -38.19
CA LYS A 403 39.90 12.65 -38.52
C LYS A 403 40.66 12.36 -39.80
N SER A 404 40.58 13.28 -40.75
CA SER A 404 41.32 13.20 -42.00
C SER A 404 41.74 14.60 -42.44
N ASN A 405 42.99 14.74 -42.90
CA ASN A 405 43.58 16.02 -43.32
C ASN A 405 43.38 17.15 -42.29
N GLY A 406 43.50 16.82 -41.00
CA GLY A 406 43.35 17.78 -39.90
C GLY A 406 41.92 18.20 -39.56
N LYS A 407 40.90 17.72 -40.27
CA LYS A 407 39.48 17.97 -39.98
C LYS A 407 38.82 16.75 -39.35
N THR A 408 37.88 16.98 -38.44
CA THR A 408 37.05 15.94 -37.83
C THR A 408 35.65 15.97 -38.43
N GLY A 409 35.09 14.80 -38.74
CA GLY A 409 33.77 14.65 -39.34
C GLY A 409 33.31 13.19 -39.35
N TYR A 410 32.31 12.86 -40.16
CA TYR A 410 31.63 11.57 -40.09
C TYR A 410 31.61 10.83 -41.43
N ILE A 411 31.85 9.52 -41.40
CA ILE A 411 31.79 8.61 -42.57
C ILE A 411 30.96 7.39 -42.19
N ALA A 412 30.09 6.90 -43.08
CA ALA A 412 29.33 5.69 -42.82
C ALA A 412 30.29 4.49 -42.63
N SER A 413 30.12 3.75 -41.54
CA SER A 413 31.05 2.72 -41.07
C SER A 413 31.27 1.60 -42.09
N GLN A 414 30.26 1.29 -42.91
CA GLN A 414 30.33 0.29 -43.99
C GLN A 414 31.40 0.55 -45.06
N PHE A 415 31.93 1.79 -45.12
CA PHE A 415 32.97 2.21 -46.05
C PHE A 415 34.35 2.30 -45.39
N LEU A 416 34.51 1.78 -44.18
CA LEU A 416 35.76 1.81 -43.43
C LEU A 416 36.16 0.39 -43.01
N SER A 417 37.46 0.10 -43.10
CA SER A 417 38.06 -1.19 -42.73
C SER A 417 39.37 -0.96 -41.99
N GLU A 418 39.70 -1.83 -41.04
CA GLU A 418 41.03 -1.85 -40.40
C GLU A 418 42.10 -2.35 -41.37
N ASP A 419 41.73 -3.23 -42.29
CA ASP A 419 42.62 -3.72 -43.33
C ASP A 419 42.81 -2.67 -44.44
N LYS A 420 44.06 -2.32 -44.69
CA LYS A 420 44.43 -1.45 -45.81
C LYS A 420 44.05 -2.14 -47.13
N PRO A 421 43.17 -1.55 -47.95
CA PRO A 421 42.88 -2.11 -49.25
C PRO A 421 44.12 -2.03 -50.15
N ALA A 422 44.34 -3.07 -50.95
CA ALA A 422 45.42 -3.14 -51.93
C ALA A 422 45.37 -1.92 -52.88
N SER A 423 46.48 -1.18 -52.95
CA SER A 423 46.53 0.20 -53.45
C SER A 423 46.79 0.34 -54.96
N SER A 424 46.83 -0.77 -55.70
CA SER A 424 47.18 -0.74 -57.12
C SER A 424 46.64 -1.97 -57.80
N SER A 425 46.10 -1.81 -59.01
CA SER A 425 45.83 -2.94 -59.88
C SER A 425 47.10 -3.77 -60.03
N ILE A 426 47.12 -5.00 -59.52
CA ILE A 426 48.25 -5.92 -59.62
C ILE A 426 48.35 -6.60 -60.99
N GLY A 427 47.40 -6.30 -61.88
CA GLY A 427 47.48 -6.59 -63.31
C GLY A 427 46.11 -6.57 -63.97
N THR A 428 46.10 -6.49 -65.30
CA THR A 428 44.89 -6.72 -66.07
C THR A 428 44.61 -8.22 -66.13
N ARG A 429 43.33 -8.59 -66.02
CA ARG A 429 42.82 -9.92 -66.32
C ARG A 429 41.75 -9.81 -67.38
N TYR A 430 41.54 -10.90 -68.10
CA TYR A 430 40.49 -11.00 -69.11
C TYR A 430 39.48 -12.06 -68.67
N SER A 431 38.19 -11.76 -68.82
CA SER A 431 37.15 -12.77 -68.66
C SER A 431 37.31 -13.84 -69.74
N VAL A 432 37.45 -15.10 -69.33
CA VAL A 432 37.53 -16.26 -70.25
C VAL A 432 36.23 -17.08 -70.29
N CYS A 433 35.22 -16.67 -69.53
CA CYS A 433 33.91 -17.31 -69.57
C CYS A 433 33.13 -16.80 -70.79
N VAL A 434 32.61 -17.73 -71.61
CA VAL A 434 31.81 -17.40 -72.80
C VAL A 434 30.45 -16.78 -72.40
N GLU A 435 29.97 -17.10 -71.20
CA GLU A 435 28.79 -16.47 -70.61
C GLU A 435 29.20 -15.31 -69.69
N PRO A 436 28.39 -14.22 -69.59
CA PRO A 436 28.70 -13.09 -68.73
C PRO A 436 28.85 -13.50 -67.26
N ILE A 437 29.90 -13.00 -66.60
CA ILE A 437 30.15 -13.25 -65.17
C ILE A 437 29.68 -12.06 -64.34
N ALA A 438 29.18 -12.33 -63.13
CA ALA A 438 28.71 -11.29 -62.23
C ALA A 438 29.87 -10.65 -61.45
N LEU A 439 29.91 -9.31 -61.44
CA LEU A 439 30.63 -8.53 -60.46
C LEU A 439 29.77 -8.42 -59.19
N LEU A 440 30.16 -9.11 -58.13
CA LEU A 440 29.39 -9.24 -56.90
C LEU A 440 29.76 -8.18 -55.86
N ALA A 441 28.81 -7.78 -55.02
CA ALA A 441 29.06 -6.87 -53.90
C ALA A 441 29.86 -7.53 -52.75
N GLN A 442 29.88 -8.86 -52.66
CA GLN A 442 30.60 -9.64 -51.65
C GLN A 442 31.10 -10.98 -52.24
N PRO A 443 32.22 -11.56 -51.74
CA PRO A 443 32.81 -12.79 -52.27
C PRO A 443 32.08 -14.04 -51.74
N SER A 444 30.89 -14.31 -52.27
CA SER A 444 30.05 -15.42 -51.83
C SER A 444 29.28 -16.07 -52.98
N VAL A 445 29.07 -17.38 -52.88
CA VAL A 445 28.20 -18.18 -53.78
C VAL A 445 26.78 -18.35 -53.25
N ALA A 446 26.46 -17.74 -52.10
CA ALA A 446 25.13 -17.81 -51.53
C ALA A 446 24.09 -17.14 -52.45
N SER A 447 22.87 -17.65 -52.45
CA SER A 447 21.75 -17.00 -53.15
C SER A 447 21.45 -15.63 -52.52
N GLY A 448 21.15 -14.62 -53.34
CA GLY A 448 20.78 -13.28 -52.90
C GLY A 448 21.92 -12.27 -52.79
N VAL A 449 23.15 -12.62 -53.21
CA VAL A 449 24.25 -11.66 -53.32
C VAL A 449 23.92 -10.61 -54.39
N THR A 450 24.06 -9.33 -54.05
CA THR A 450 23.83 -8.22 -54.99
C THR A 450 24.85 -8.27 -56.13
N ILE A 451 24.33 -8.29 -57.37
CA ILE A 451 25.11 -8.16 -58.59
C ILE A 451 25.24 -6.67 -58.90
N LEU A 452 26.47 -6.18 -58.90
CA LEU A 452 26.79 -4.79 -59.23
C LEU A 452 26.77 -4.58 -60.75
N ARG A 453 27.34 -5.53 -61.50
CA ARG A 453 27.45 -5.46 -62.96
C ARG A 453 27.69 -6.84 -63.57
N TRP A 454 27.47 -6.98 -64.87
CA TRP A 454 27.88 -8.14 -65.66
C TRP A 454 29.12 -7.81 -66.49
N ILE A 455 30.04 -8.78 -66.59
CA ILE A 455 31.31 -8.68 -67.33
C ILE A 455 31.25 -9.69 -68.48
N ASP A 456 31.41 -9.23 -69.72
CA ASP A 456 31.28 -10.07 -70.89
C ASP A 456 32.59 -10.83 -71.21
N TYR A 457 32.50 -11.80 -72.12
CA TYR A 457 33.67 -12.55 -72.59
C TYR A 457 34.74 -11.61 -73.19
N ALA A 458 36.01 -11.87 -72.87
CA ALA A 458 37.19 -11.11 -73.27
C ALA A 458 37.29 -9.67 -72.74
N ASP A 459 36.35 -9.22 -71.89
CA ASP A 459 36.44 -7.94 -71.21
C ASP A 459 37.64 -7.88 -70.27
N ALA A 460 38.27 -6.71 -70.23
CA ALA A 460 39.40 -6.45 -69.36
C ALA A 460 38.93 -5.95 -67.99
N VAL A 461 39.34 -6.64 -66.93
CA VAL A 461 39.16 -6.22 -65.55
C VAL A 461 40.51 -5.89 -64.93
N SER A 462 40.54 -4.91 -64.04
CA SER A 462 41.75 -4.62 -63.26
C SER A 462 41.72 -5.48 -61.99
N LEU A 463 42.63 -6.46 -61.89
CA LEU A 463 42.77 -7.26 -60.67
C LEU A 463 43.31 -6.39 -59.55
N ILE A 464 42.56 -6.29 -58.46
CA ILE A 464 42.93 -5.49 -57.29
C ILE A 464 43.56 -6.39 -56.24
N ASP A 465 42.91 -7.52 -55.93
CA ASP A 465 43.37 -8.44 -54.90
C ASP A 465 42.86 -9.88 -55.15
N VAL A 466 43.59 -10.85 -54.61
CA VAL A 466 43.18 -12.25 -54.56
C VAL A 466 42.64 -12.53 -53.16
N VAL A 467 41.32 -12.59 -53.04
CA VAL A 467 40.62 -12.63 -51.74
C VAL A 467 40.73 -14.01 -51.11
N ASN A 468 40.53 -15.06 -51.90
CA ASN A 468 40.71 -16.45 -51.50
C ASN A 468 40.93 -17.33 -52.75
N GLU A 469 40.89 -18.66 -52.61
CA GLU A 469 41.05 -19.59 -53.74
C GLU A 469 39.98 -19.39 -54.84
N GLN A 470 38.78 -18.95 -54.46
CA GLN A 470 37.64 -18.85 -55.36
C GLN A 470 37.41 -17.43 -55.90
N PHE A 471 37.61 -16.39 -55.09
CA PHE A 471 37.26 -15.02 -55.45
C PHE A 471 38.46 -14.10 -55.57
N ALA A 472 38.40 -13.25 -56.59
CA ALA A 472 39.27 -12.10 -56.77
C ALA A 472 38.45 -10.83 -56.64
N ARG A 473 39.06 -9.80 -56.06
CA ARG A 473 38.52 -8.45 -56.09
C ARG A 473 39.05 -7.76 -57.33
N VAL A 474 38.14 -7.22 -58.13
CA VAL A 474 38.46 -6.56 -59.40
C VAL A 474 37.77 -5.20 -59.50
N ARG A 475 38.32 -4.35 -60.37
CA ARG A 475 37.66 -3.13 -60.86
C ARG A 475 37.25 -3.35 -62.31
N PHE A 476 35.98 -3.08 -62.60
CA PHE A 476 35.41 -3.15 -63.94
C PHE A 476 34.43 -2.01 -64.17
N ASP A 477 34.66 -1.24 -65.23
CA ASP A 477 33.86 -0.07 -65.63
C ASP A 477 33.50 0.89 -64.49
N GLY A 478 34.50 1.23 -63.67
CA GLY A 478 34.36 2.12 -62.52
C GLY A 478 33.91 1.42 -61.23
N ASP A 479 33.24 0.28 -61.32
CA ASP A 479 32.74 -0.47 -60.17
C ASP A 479 33.81 -1.40 -59.59
N TYR A 480 33.78 -1.59 -58.27
CA TYR A 480 34.62 -2.53 -57.55
C TYR A 480 33.75 -3.64 -56.99
N GLY A 481 34.16 -4.87 -57.20
CA GLY A 481 33.43 -6.02 -56.68
C GLY A 481 34.26 -7.29 -56.77
N TYR A 482 33.57 -8.41 -56.56
CA TYR A 482 34.17 -9.73 -56.46
C TYR A 482 33.73 -10.57 -57.65
N VAL A 483 34.68 -11.28 -58.25
CA VAL A 483 34.44 -12.22 -59.35
C VAL A 483 35.13 -13.54 -59.03
N GLU A 484 34.60 -14.63 -59.57
CA GLU A 484 35.25 -15.92 -59.42
C GLU A 484 36.53 -16.00 -60.27
N ARG A 485 37.63 -16.42 -59.64
CA ARG A 485 38.97 -16.44 -60.22
C ARG A 485 39.11 -17.41 -61.37
N GLN A 486 38.36 -18.50 -61.35
CA GLN A 486 38.39 -19.51 -62.41
C GLN A 486 38.05 -18.94 -63.79
N TYR A 487 37.35 -17.80 -63.85
CA TYR A 487 36.97 -17.13 -65.09
C TYR A 487 37.92 -16.01 -65.51
N LEU A 488 39.05 -15.83 -64.82
CA LEU A 488 40.02 -14.77 -65.13
C LEU A 488 41.34 -15.34 -65.67
N SER A 489 41.82 -14.76 -66.77
CA SER A 489 43.13 -15.10 -67.37
C SER A 489 44.07 -13.90 -67.46
N ASN A 490 45.37 -14.16 -67.43
CA ASN A 490 46.42 -13.16 -67.70
C ASN A 490 46.60 -12.88 -69.20
N GLN A 491 46.10 -13.77 -70.05
CA GLN A 491 46.14 -13.64 -71.50
C GLN A 491 44.75 -13.34 -72.03
N LYS A 492 44.68 -12.43 -72.99
CA LYS A 492 43.43 -12.11 -73.68
C LYS A 492 43.00 -13.35 -74.50
N PRO A 493 41.81 -13.91 -74.24
CA PRO A 493 41.33 -15.11 -74.93
C PRO A 493 40.94 -14.85 -76.38
#